data_AF-A0A6V7JBM6-F1
#
_entry.id   AF-A0A6V7JBM6-F1
#
_cell.length_a   1.000
_cell.length_b   1.000
_cell.length_c   1.000
_cell.angle_alpha   90.00
_cell.angle_beta   90.00
_cell.angle_gamma   90.00
#
_symmetry.space_group_name_H-M   'P 1'
#
loop_
_entity.id
_entity.type
_entity.pdbx_description
1 polymer ?
#
loop_
_entity_poly.entity_id
_entity_poly.type
_entity_poly.pdbx_seq_one_letter_code
_entity_poly.pdbx_strand_id
1 'polypeptide(L)'
;TLLEPRAAAAVGQSGLMSLYDAMFAQYGVKIAQVLVTKPDFYNEETRKNLFSTLSELISLNIVPIINTNDAVSPPPQVDEEIAGGGGRRGISIKDNDSLAAMLAAEVQADLLILMSDVDGIYNLPPWHDGAKMLHTFTSDLRGTIKFGQKSKVGTGGMDSKVNAAQWALDR
;
A
#
# COMPACT_ATOMS: atom_id res chain seq x y z
N THR A 1 -14.41 -13.55 18.98
CA THR A 1 -14.77 -12.15 19.27
C THR A 1 -14.02 -11.26 18.32
N LEU A 2 -14.62 -10.89 17.17
CA LEU A 2 -13.99 -10.12 16.09
C LEU A 2 -13.92 -8.59 16.38
N LEU A 3 -14.24 -8.18 17.61
CA LEU A 3 -14.37 -6.78 18.04
C LEU A 3 -13.03 -6.13 18.45
N GLU A 4 -12.02 -6.90 18.84
CA GLU A 4 -10.72 -6.37 19.28
C GLU A 4 -9.94 -5.62 18.18
N PRO A 5 -9.79 -6.14 16.94
CA PRO A 5 -8.89 -5.52 15.96
C PRO A 5 -9.43 -4.19 15.39
N ARG A 6 -10.75 -4.10 15.18
CA ARG A 6 -11.38 -2.89 14.63
C ARG A 6 -11.38 -1.74 15.63
N ALA A 7 -11.66 -2.05 16.90
CA ALA A 7 -11.59 -1.08 17.97
C ALA A 7 -10.15 -0.60 18.18
N ALA A 8 -9.17 -1.52 18.17
CA ALA A 8 -7.76 -1.17 18.24
C ALA A 8 -7.32 -0.29 17.06
N ALA A 9 -7.75 -0.58 15.84
CA ALA A 9 -7.47 0.25 14.67
C ALA A 9 -8.08 1.65 14.81
N ALA A 10 -9.34 1.75 15.25
CA ALA A 10 -10.00 3.05 15.47
C ALA A 10 -9.27 3.91 16.51
N VAL A 11 -8.88 3.32 17.65
CA VAL A 11 -8.13 4.02 18.70
C VAL A 11 -6.73 4.38 18.19
N GLY A 12 -6.02 3.43 17.60
CA GLY A 12 -4.65 3.60 17.11
C GLY A 12 -4.53 4.65 16.01
N GLN A 13 -5.54 4.76 15.14
CA GLN A 13 -5.54 5.74 14.04
C GLN A 13 -5.49 7.19 14.54
N SER A 14 -6.17 7.50 15.66
CA SER A 14 -6.11 8.84 16.26
C SER A 14 -4.72 9.19 16.80
N GLY A 15 -4.07 8.22 17.45
CA GLY A 15 -2.70 8.36 17.96
C GLY A 15 -1.67 8.49 16.83
N LEU A 16 -1.82 7.68 15.78
CA LEU A 16 -0.97 7.73 14.57
C LEU A 16 -0.99 9.13 13.95
N MET A 17 -2.18 9.72 13.77
CA MET A 17 -2.30 11.07 13.20
C MET A 17 -1.72 12.13 14.12
N SER A 18 -1.93 12.02 15.43
CA SER A 18 -1.38 12.98 16.39
C SER A 18 0.15 12.99 16.34
N LEU A 19 0.78 11.81 16.18
CA LEU A 19 2.22 11.70 16.00
C LEU A 19 2.69 12.33 14.69
N TYR A 20 2.03 12.01 13.57
CA TYR A 20 2.35 12.61 12.28
C TYR A 20 2.21 14.14 12.31
N ASP A 21 1.13 14.67 12.89
CA ASP A 21 0.90 16.12 12.98
C ASP A 21 2.00 16.79 13.81
N ALA A 22 2.36 16.22 14.96
CA ALA A 22 3.44 16.74 15.80
C ALA A 22 4.82 16.72 15.11
N MET A 23 5.09 15.72 14.28
CA MET A 23 6.36 15.63 13.53
C MET A 23 6.40 16.59 12.34
N PHE A 24 5.33 16.65 11.54
CA PHE A 24 5.28 17.54 10.37
C PHE A 24 5.14 19.03 10.75
N ALA A 25 4.47 19.34 11.86
CA ALA A 25 4.33 20.72 12.35
C ALA A 25 5.68 21.38 12.68
N GLN A 26 6.70 20.59 13.08
CA GLN A 26 8.06 21.11 13.31
C GLN A 26 8.70 21.67 12.05
N TYR A 27 8.26 21.22 10.87
CA TYR A 27 8.74 21.68 9.57
C TYR A 27 7.77 22.67 8.91
N GLY A 28 6.70 23.09 9.61
CA GLY A 28 5.69 23.99 9.05
C GLY A 28 4.80 23.35 7.98
N VAL A 29 4.81 22.02 7.86
CA VAL A 29 4.05 21.28 6.85
C VAL A 29 2.71 20.86 7.43
N LYS A 30 1.64 21.06 6.67
CA LYS A 30 0.29 20.59 7.03
C LYS A 30 0.06 19.19 6.51
N ILE A 31 -0.67 18.39 7.27
CA ILE A 31 -1.08 17.05 6.87
C ILE A 31 -2.60 16.94 6.78
N ALA A 32 -3.09 16.01 5.98
CA ALA A 32 -4.51 15.66 5.93
C ALA A 32 -4.69 14.15 6.00
N GLN A 33 -5.59 13.68 6.86
CA GLN A 33 -5.93 12.27 6.92
C GLN A 33 -6.89 11.89 5.79
N VAL A 34 -6.60 10.78 5.12
CA VAL A 34 -7.51 10.16 4.15
C VAL A 34 -7.64 8.69 4.49
N LEU A 35 -8.86 8.24 4.80
CA LEU A 35 -9.15 6.84 5.10
C LEU A 35 -9.90 6.19 3.95
N VAL A 36 -9.44 5.02 3.52
CA VAL A 36 -9.99 4.32 2.34
C VAL A 36 -10.35 2.88 2.66
N THR A 37 -11.35 2.36 1.99
CA THR A 37 -11.74 0.95 2.01
C THR A 37 -11.53 0.34 0.63
N LYS A 38 -11.42 -1.00 0.54
CA LYS A 38 -11.22 -1.67 -0.76
C LYS A 38 -12.32 -1.32 -1.80
N PRO A 39 -13.61 -1.25 -1.43
CA PRO A 39 -14.67 -0.84 -2.36
C PRO A 39 -14.47 0.54 -3.00
N ASP A 40 -13.81 1.48 -2.30
CA ASP A 40 -13.63 2.85 -2.78
C ASP A 40 -12.82 2.91 -4.09
N PHE A 41 -11.97 1.91 -4.34
CA PHE A 41 -11.13 1.78 -5.52
C PHE A 41 -11.81 1.08 -6.71
N TYR A 42 -12.82 0.25 -6.45
CA TYR A 42 -13.56 -0.48 -7.48
C TYR A 42 -14.69 0.35 -8.08
N ASN A 43 -15.27 1.26 -7.29
CA ASN A 43 -16.27 2.21 -7.78
C ASN A 43 -15.56 3.43 -8.42
N GLU A 44 -15.86 3.70 -9.70
CA GLU A 44 -15.23 4.77 -10.47
C GLU A 44 -15.48 6.17 -9.89
N GLU A 45 -16.65 6.41 -9.32
CA GLU A 45 -17.03 7.71 -8.76
C GLU A 45 -16.24 8.01 -7.49
N THR A 46 -16.22 7.08 -6.53
CA THR A 46 -15.41 7.23 -5.30
C THR A 46 -13.94 7.31 -5.63
N ARG A 47 -13.43 6.51 -6.58
CA ARG A 47 -12.04 6.59 -7.03
C ARG A 47 -11.70 7.97 -7.58
N LYS A 48 -12.55 8.53 -8.44
CA LYS A 48 -12.37 9.89 -8.99
C LYS A 48 -12.41 10.97 -7.91
N ASN A 49 -13.31 10.85 -6.94
CA ASN A 49 -13.41 11.79 -5.82
C ASN A 49 -12.17 11.73 -4.92
N LEU A 50 -11.69 10.52 -4.61
CA LEU A 50 -10.45 10.31 -3.87
C LEU A 50 -9.27 10.99 -4.58
N PHE A 51 -9.11 10.73 -5.88
CA PHE A 51 -8.03 11.33 -6.67
C PHE A 51 -8.11 12.86 -6.73
N SER A 52 -9.31 13.41 -6.95
CA SER A 52 -9.52 14.85 -6.98
C SER A 52 -9.16 15.49 -5.64
N THR A 53 -9.51 14.83 -4.54
CA THR A 53 -9.16 15.27 -3.18
C THR A 53 -7.65 15.24 -2.96
N LEU A 54 -6.97 14.15 -3.32
CA LEU A 54 -5.52 14.03 -3.17
C LEU A 54 -4.77 15.09 -4.00
N SER A 55 -5.21 15.31 -5.23
CA SER A 55 -4.62 16.33 -6.12
C SER A 55 -4.77 17.74 -5.54
N GLU A 56 -5.94 18.07 -5.01
CA GLU A 56 -6.20 19.36 -4.38
C GLU A 56 -5.32 19.55 -3.13
N LEU A 57 -5.24 18.54 -2.25
CA LEU A 57 -4.40 18.59 -1.05
C LEU A 57 -2.92 18.86 -1.39
N ILE A 58 -2.39 18.14 -2.39
CA ILE A 58 -1.01 18.34 -2.85
C ILE A 58 -0.83 19.76 -3.43
N SER A 59 -1.79 20.25 -4.21
CA SER A 59 -1.74 21.62 -4.77
C SER A 59 -1.74 22.71 -3.70
N LEU A 60 -2.33 22.43 -2.53
CA LEU A 60 -2.34 23.30 -1.35
C LEU A 60 -1.10 23.14 -0.45
N ASN A 61 -0.09 22.38 -0.89
CA ASN A 61 1.09 21.99 -0.09
C ASN A 61 0.73 21.25 1.22
N ILE A 62 -0.36 20.48 1.20
CA ILE A 62 -0.77 19.61 2.31
C ILE A 62 -0.35 18.19 1.97
N VAL A 63 0.34 17.53 2.91
CA VAL A 63 0.77 16.13 2.74
C VAL A 63 -0.38 15.18 3.13
N PRO A 64 -0.96 14.42 2.18
CA PRO A 64 -1.98 13.43 2.49
C PRO A 64 -1.37 12.22 3.19
N ILE A 65 -1.91 11.85 4.35
CA ILE A 65 -1.60 10.61 5.08
C ILE A 65 -2.76 9.64 4.85
N ILE A 66 -2.50 8.64 4.01
CA ILE A 66 -3.52 7.69 3.55
C ILE A 66 -3.39 6.39 4.33
N ASN A 67 -4.49 5.85 4.86
CA ASN A 67 -4.53 4.53 5.50
C ASN A 67 -5.85 3.80 5.23
N THR A 68 -5.89 2.49 5.45
CA THR A 68 -7.14 1.73 5.37
C THR A 68 -8.08 2.06 6.53
N ASN A 69 -9.37 2.17 6.24
CA ASN A 69 -10.40 2.34 7.26
C ASN A 69 -10.78 0.98 7.86
N ASP A 70 -9.88 0.39 8.64
CA ASP A 70 -10.07 -0.95 9.21
C ASP A 70 -11.23 -1.01 10.22
N ALA A 71 -11.63 0.14 10.78
CA ALA A 71 -12.75 0.24 11.71
C ALA A 71 -14.10 -0.15 11.07
N VAL A 72 -14.28 0.16 9.79
CA VAL A 72 -15.53 -0.11 9.04
C VAL A 72 -15.32 -1.08 7.87
N SER A 73 -14.07 -1.47 7.60
CA SER A 73 -13.78 -2.38 6.50
C SER A 73 -14.56 -3.69 6.67
N PRO A 74 -15.29 -4.15 5.62
CA PRO A 74 -16.04 -5.38 5.69
C PRO A 74 -15.11 -6.54 6.08
N PRO A 75 -15.61 -7.56 6.81
CA PRO A 75 -14.79 -8.72 7.13
C PRO A 75 -14.16 -9.27 5.84
N PRO A 76 -12.92 -9.77 5.87
CA PRO A 76 -12.33 -10.38 4.69
C PRO A 76 -13.28 -11.48 4.21
N GLN A 77 -13.96 -11.23 3.10
CA GLN A 77 -14.75 -12.26 2.45
C GLN A 77 -13.74 -13.27 1.92
N VAL A 78 -13.81 -14.49 2.46
CA VAL A 78 -13.20 -15.66 1.86
C VAL A 78 -13.76 -15.68 0.44
N ASP A 79 -12.88 -15.62 -0.57
CA ASP A 79 -13.22 -15.78 -1.99
C ASP A 79 -13.70 -14.57 -2.80
N GLU A 80 -13.15 -13.37 -2.59
CA GLU A 80 -13.13 -12.37 -3.68
C GLU A 80 -11.74 -12.33 -4.36
N GLU A 81 -11.41 -13.42 -5.05
CA GLU A 81 -10.91 -13.23 -6.41
C GLU A 81 -12.04 -12.50 -7.14
N ILE A 82 -11.91 -11.18 -7.34
CA ILE A 82 -12.84 -10.46 -8.22
C ILE A 82 -12.53 -10.91 -9.65
N ALA A 83 -13.03 -12.10 -9.96
CA ALA A 83 -13.29 -12.59 -11.28
C ALA A 83 -14.65 -12.01 -11.69
N GLY A 84 -14.65 -10.97 -12.53
CA GLY A 84 -15.87 -10.60 -13.27
C GLY A 84 -16.01 -9.12 -13.62
N GLY A 85 -16.07 -8.85 -14.93
CA GLY A 85 -16.65 -7.63 -15.49
C GLY A 85 -15.63 -6.68 -16.14
N GLY A 86 -15.68 -6.55 -17.46
CA GLY A 86 -14.76 -5.75 -18.26
C GLY A 86 -14.73 -4.26 -17.88
N GLY A 87 -13.60 -3.84 -17.34
CA GLY A 87 -13.24 -2.46 -17.01
C GLY A 87 -11.84 -2.51 -16.38
N ARG A 88 -10.94 -1.58 -16.73
CA ARG A 88 -9.48 -1.61 -16.41
C ARG A 88 -9.16 -2.31 -15.08
N ARG A 89 -8.58 -3.53 -15.14
CA ARG A 89 -8.29 -4.36 -13.95
C ARG A 89 -7.36 -3.62 -12.98
N GLY A 90 -7.84 -3.21 -11.80
CA GLY A 90 -6.98 -2.78 -10.69
C GLY A 90 -6.15 -3.95 -10.14
N ILE A 91 -5.08 -3.67 -9.39
CA ILE A 91 -4.45 -4.69 -8.53
C ILE A 91 -5.41 -5.06 -7.40
N SER A 92 -5.53 -6.34 -7.06
CA SER A 92 -6.32 -6.77 -5.90
C SER A 92 -5.67 -6.20 -4.63
N ILE A 93 -6.32 -5.24 -3.98
CA ILE A 93 -5.80 -4.60 -2.76
C ILE A 93 -5.87 -5.61 -1.61
N LYS A 94 -4.73 -6.18 -1.25
CA LYS A 94 -4.60 -7.15 -0.15
C LYS A 94 -3.92 -6.55 1.08
N ASP A 95 -2.99 -5.62 0.86
CA ASP A 95 -2.17 -4.95 1.86
C ASP A 95 -1.90 -3.49 1.43
N ASN A 96 -1.18 -2.75 2.29
CA ASN A 96 -0.80 -1.37 2.01
C ASN A 96 0.22 -1.24 0.86
N ASP A 97 0.96 -2.30 0.53
CA ASP A 97 1.86 -2.33 -0.63
C ASP A 97 1.04 -2.22 -1.93
N SER A 98 -0.01 -3.03 -2.05
CA SER A 98 -0.94 -3.02 -3.18
C SER A 98 -1.71 -1.70 -3.28
N LEU A 99 -2.11 -1.15 -2.12
CA LEU A 99 -2.77 0.15 -2.03
C LEU A 99 -1.86 1.28 -2.52
N ALA A 100 -0.60 1.31 -2.06
CA ALA A 100 0.37 2.32 -2.43
C ALA A 100 0.71 2.26 -3.93
N ALA A 101 0.86 1.06 -4.49
CA ALA A 101 1.04 0.87 -5.94
C ALA A 101 -0.16 1.37 -6.74
N MET A 102 -1.38 1.02 -6.33
CA MET A 102 -2.59 1.51 -6.99
C MET A 102 -2.67 3.04 -6.97
N LEU A 103 -2.47 3.64 -5.80
CA LEU A 103 -2.49 5.08 -5.64
C LEU A 103 -1.42 5.75 -6.50
N ALA A 104 -0.18 5.24 -6.48
CA ALA A 104 0.93 5.78 -7.27
C ALA A 104 0.60 5.79 -8.77
N ALA A 105 0.04 4.71 -9.31
CA ALA A 105 -0.37 4.65 -10.72
C ALA A 105 -1.52 5.62 -11.03
N GLU A 106 -2.53 5.71 -10.15
CA GLU A 106 -3.69 6.60 -10.36
C GLU A 106 -3.31 8.08 -10.24
N VAL A 107 -2.39 8.44 -9.35
CA VAL A 107 -1.88 9.82 -9.23
C VAL A 107 -0.75 10.15 -10.21
N GLN A 108 -0.36 9.20 -11.06
CA GLN A 108 0.78 9.33 -11.98
C GLN A 108 2.06 9.78 -11.26
N ALA A 109 2.35 9.17 -10.11
CA ALA A 109 3.56 9.47 -9.34
C ALA A 109 4.81 9.05 -10.11
N ASP A 110 5.83 9.91 -10.12
CA ASP A 110 7.13 9.60 -10.74
C ASP A 110 7.90 8.50 -9.99
N LEU A 111 7.64 8.36 -8.68
CA LEU A 111 8.37 7.43 -7.81
C LEU A 111 7.48 6.90 -6.69
N LEU A 112 7.46 5.57 -6.53
CA LEU A 112 6.91 4.88 -5.37
C LEU A 112 8.06 4.34 -4.50
N ILE A 113 8.12 4.79 -3.25
CA ILE A 113 9.11 4.30 -2.26
C ILE A 113 8.40 3.40 -1.26
N LEU A 114 8.75 2.10 -1.25
CA LEU A 114 8.27 1.13 -0.26
C LEU A 114 9.32 0.94 0.84
N MET A 115 9.07 1.48 2.02
CA MET A 115 9.96 1.31 3.18
C MET A 115 9.67 -0.04 3.88
N SER A 116 10.70 -0.85 4.11
CA SER A 116 10.60 -2.16 4.77
C SER A 116 11.70 -2.33 5.82
N ASP A 117 11.47 -3.28 6.72
CA ASP A 117 12.43 -3.88 7.64
C ASP A 117 13.48 -4.80 6.95
N VAL A 118 13.34 -5.02 5.64
CA VAL A 118 14.30 -5.76 4.82
C VAL A 118 15.02 -4.78 3.91
N ASP A 119 16.35 -4.86 3.85
CA ASP A 119 17.20 -3.89 3.14
C ASP A 119 16.97 -3.83 1.62
N GLY A 120 16.32 -4.83 1.03
CA GLY A 120 16.05 -4.86 -0.41
C GLY A 120 15.61 -6.22 -0.92
N ILE A 121 15.57 -6.36 -2.24
CA ILE A 121 15.25 -7.61 -2.92
C ILE A 121 16.52 -8.46 -2.99
N TYR A 122 16.40 -9.75 -2.71
CA TYR A 122 17.49 -10.72 -2.83
C TYR A 122 17.12 -11.79 -3.85
N ASN A 123 18.13 -12.39 -4.51
CA ASN A 123 17.92 -13.52 -5.44
C ASN A 123 17.44 -14.80 -4.73
N LEU A 124 17.81 -14.96 -3.47
CA LEU A 124 17.46 -16.06 -2.56
C LEU A 124 17.03 -15.45 -1.22
N PRO A 125 16.34 -16.19 -0.34
CA PRO A 125 16.03 -15.66 0.98
C PRO A 125 17.33 -15.26 1.72
N PRO A 126 17.38 -14.11 2.41
CA PRO A 126 18.64 -13.52 2.93
C PRO A 126 19.44 -14.41 3.87
N TRP A 127 18.80 -15.40 4.51
CA TRP A 127 19.41 -16.35 5.43
C TRP A 127 20.03 -17.58 4.75
N HIS A 128 19.90 -17.72 3.43
CA HIS A 128 20.57 -18.79 2.67
C HIS A 128 21.98 -18.37 2.23
N ASP A 129 22.89 -19.35 2.25
CA ASP A 129 24.23 -19.15 1.70
C ASP A 129 24.17 -18.82 0.19
N GLY A 130 24.96 -17.84 -0.23
CA GLY A 130 24.95 -17.31 -1.59
C GLY A 130 23.83 -16.30 -1.92
N ALA A 131 23.03 -15.87 -0.94
CA ALA A 131 22.07 -14.79 -1.12
C ALA A 131 22.79 -13.47 -1.48
N LYS A 132 22.33 -12.81 -2.55
CA LYS A 132 22.86 -11.54 -3.04
C LYS A 132 21.72 -10.54 -3.17
N MET A 133 21.94 -9.35 -2.62
CA MET A 133 21.03 -8.22 -2.78
C MET A 133 21.06 -7.76 -4.25
N LEU A 134 19.88 -7.46 -4.78
CA LEU A 134 19.69 -6.91 -6.11
C LEU A 134 19.49 -5.40 -5.96
N HIS A 135 20.46 -4.61 -6.41
CA HIS A 135 20.35 -3.15 -6.46
C HIS A 135 19.41 -2.66 -7.57
N THR A 136 19.18 -3.50 -8.58
CA THR A 136 18.28 -3.20 -9.69
C THR A 136 17.53 -4.47 -10.04
N PHE A 137 16.21 -4.35 -10.16
CA PHE A 137 15.31 -5.42 -10.55
C PHE A 137 14.58 -5.01 -11.83
N THR A 138 14.50 -5.93 -12.79
CA THR A 138 13.67 -5.83 -13.99
C THR A 138 12.72 -7.02 -14.04
N SER A 139 11.58 -6.88 -14.75
CA SER A 139 10.58 -7.94 -14.88
C SER A 139 11.15 -9.28 -15.35
N ASP A 140 12.19 -9.25 -16.18
CA ASP A 140 12.85 -10.44 -16.73
C ASP A 140 13.56 -11.28 -15.65
N LEU A 141 14.00 -10.65 -14.56
CA LEU A 141 14.66 -11.31 -13.45
C LEU A 141 13.67 -12.07 -12.55
N ARG A 142 12.36 -11.85 -12.70
CA ARG A 142 11.35 -12.41 -11.80
C ARG A 142 11.39 -13.94 -11.70
N GLY A 143 11.62 -14.63 -12.81
CA GLY A 143 11.73 -16.10 -12.84
C GLY A 143 12.97 -16.65 -12.13
N THR A 144 13.94 -15.81 -11.81
CA THR A 144 15.20 -16.20 -11.17
C THR A 144 15.19 -16.01 -9.65
N ILE A 145 14.20 -15.28 -9.12
CA ILE A 145 14.11 -14.94 -7.70
C ILE A 145 13.29 -16.01 -6.97
N LYS A 146 13.82 -16.46 -5.82
CA LYS A 146 13.07 -17.28 -4.88
C LYS A 146 12.70 -16.45 -3.65
N PHE A 147 11.43 -16.11 -3.55
CA PHE A 147 10.91 -15.39 -2.37
C PHE A 147 10.86 -16.32 -1.15
N GLY A 148 11.30 -15.81 -0.01
CA GLY A 148 11.20 -16.50 1.29
C GLY A 148 9.80 -16.46 1.89
N GLN A 149 9.62 -17.08 3.06
CA GLN A 149 8.35 -17.04 3.79
C GLN A 149 8.04 -15.63 4.32
N LYS A 150 6.74 -15.36 4.57
CA LYS A 150 6.26 -14.11 5.16
C LYS A 150 6.83 -13.89 6.57
N SER A 151 7.02 -12.63 6.96
CA SER A 151 7.43 -12.29 8.32
C SER A 151 6.31 -12.62 9.33
N LYS A 152 6.66 -12.82 10.61
CA LYS A 152 5.69 -13.15 11.68
C LYS A 152 4.66 -12.06 11.94
N VAL A 153 4.95 -10.80 11.61
CA VAL A 153 4.16 -9.62 11.97
C VAL A 153 3.49 -8.94 10.77
N GLY A 154 3.95 -9.21 9.54
CA GLY A 154 3.43 -8.60 8.33
C GLY A 154 2.37 -9.45 7.62
N THR A 155 1.32 -8.81 7.10
CA THR A 155 0.32 -9.44 6.23
C THR A 155 0.85 -9.68 4.80
N GLY A 156 1.83 -8.86 4.38
CA GLY A 156 2.51 -8.91 3.08
C GLY A 156 3.95 -9.46 3.17
N GLY A 157 4.43 -10.04 2.06
CA GLY A 157 5.81 -10.54 1.92
C GLY A 157 6.53 -9.87 0.76
N MET A 158 7.82 -10.19 0.56
CA MET A 158 8.63 -9.62 -0.54
C MET A 158 7.99 -9.84 -1.92
N ASP A 159 7.34 -10.98 -2.13
CA ASP A 159 6.57 -11.25 -3.35
C ASP A 159 5.44 -10.22 -3.57
N SER A 160 4.73 -9.80 -2.51
CA SER A 160 3.68 -8.78 -2.60
C SER A 160 4.24 -7.42 -3.05
N LYS A 161 5.38 -7.02 -2.45
CA LYS A 161 6.09 -5.77 -2.80
C LYS A 161 6.53 -5.75 -4.26
N VAL A 162 7.13 -6.84 -4.73
CA VAL A 162 7.57 -6.95 -6.13
C VAL A 162 6.37 -6.95 -7.08
N ASN A 163 5.28 -7.65 -6.74
CA ASN A 163 4.04 -7.61 -7.52
C ASN A 163 3.45 -6.21 -7.63
N ALA A 164 3.36 -5.51 -6.50
CA ALA A 164 2.83 -4.15 -6.43
C ALA A 164 3.70 -3.18 -7.26
N ALA A 165 5.02 -3.24 -7.10
CA ALA A 165 5.95 -2.42 -7.87
C ALA A 165 5.87 -2.70 -9.39
N GLN A 166 5.83 -3.97 -9.80
CA GLN A 166 5.72 -4.32 -11.22
C GLN A 166 4.41 -3.82 -11.83
N TRP A 167 3.28 -4.01 -11.12
CA TRP A 167 1.98 -3.52 -11.59
C TRP A 167 1.96 -1.99 -11.74
N ALA A 168 2.61 -1.26 -10.83
CA ALA A 168 2.69 0.20 -10.91
C ALA A 168 3.56 0.69 -12.08
N LEU A 169 4.61 -0.05 -12.45
CA LEU A 169 5.47 0.26 -13.60
C LEU A 169 4.77 0.01 -14.95
N ASP A 170 3.82 -0.93 -15.00
CA ASP A 170 3.09 -1.27 -16.22
C ASP A 170 1.94 -0.27 -16.55
N ARG A 171 1.83 0.85 -15.82
CA ARG A 171 0.74 1.83 -15.90
C ARG A 171 1.17 3.18 -16.44
#